data_AF-A0A534WMH5-F1
#
_entry.id   AF-A0A534WMH5-F1
#
_cell.length_a   1.000
_cell.length_b   1.000
_cell.length_c   1.000
_cell.angle_alpha   90.00
_cell.angle_beta   90.00
_cell.angle_gamma   90.00
#
_symmetry.space_group_name_H-M   'P 1'
#
loop_
_entity.id
_entity.type
_entity.pdbx_description
1 polymer ?
#
loop_
_entity_poly.entity_id
_entity_poly.type
_entity_poly.pdbx_seq_one_letter_code
_entity_poly.pdbx_strand_id
1 'polypeptide(L)'
;MKVVFQGQAIEVAPAPLREPRMFAEGHNTPQTAALVLGAMEHRVELVVLNSRLTPGERAVQRESIAAIPPAGEPAAVLFTSGTTGTPKAARLARDNLEANARAANEVLEVEGRSRFLCVLPLFHVGGLGILFRCQLAGATVLLHERFDAQAVARDLREGATHASLVTSTLARVLEQDAAFPPAIVAVGGGPVPGPLLERARKAGLRVVQTWGMTET
;
A
#
# COMPACT_ATOMS: atom_id res chain seq x y z
N MET A 1 6.25 -8.57 11.30
CA MET A 1 6.60 -7.44 10.41
C MET A 1 6.82 -6.20 11.24
N LYS A 2 7.93 -5.49 11.02
CA LYS A 2 8.19 -4.23 11.73
C LYS A 2 7.37 -3.10 11.11
N VAL A 3 6.48 -2.50 11.90
CA VAL A 3 5.68 -1.34 11.50
C VAL A 3 5.94 -0.20 12.47
N VAL A 4 6.24 0.98 11.96
CA VAL A 4 6.19 2.22 12.74
C VAL A 4 4.88 2.91 12.45
N PHE A 5 4.07 3.12 13.48
CA PHE A 5 2.77 3.79 13.38
C PHE A 5 2.62 4.80 14.52
N GLN A 6 2.24 6.04 14.19
CA GLN A 6 2.12 7.14 15.17
C GLN A 6 3.40 7.31 16.03
N GLY A 7 4.58 7.12 15.44
CA GLY A 7 5.87 7.25 16.10
C GLY A 7 6.30 6.04 16.95
N GLN A 8 5.48 4.99 17.04
CA GLN A 8 5.78 3.79 17.82
C GLN A 8 6.17 2.62 16.91
N ALA A 9 7.25 1.93 17.25
CA ALA A 9 7.63 0.68 16.60
C ALA A 9 6.78 -0.48 17.17
N ILE A 10 6.13 -1.22 16.28
CA ILE A 10 5.20 -2.30 16.58
C ILE A 10 5.64 -3.52 15.78
N GLU A 11 5.81 -4.65 16.45
CA GLU A 11 5.95 -5.93 15.77
C GLU A 11 4.54 -6.46 15.45
N VAL A 12 4.16 -6.38 14.18
CA VAL A 12 2.86 -6.85 13.71
C VAL A 12 2.97 -8.33 13.37
N ALA A 13 2.31 -9.15 14.18
CA ALA A 13 2.14 -10.58 13.92
C ALA A 13 0.93 -10.81 13.00
N PRO A 14 0.94 -11.90 12.21
CA PRO A 14 -0.22 -12.35 11.44
C PRO A 14 -1.43 -12.60 12.35
N ALA A 15 -2.61 -12.11 11.94
CA ALA A 15 -3.84 -12.34 12.68
C ALA A 15 -4.29 -13.81 12.58
N PRO A 16 -4.78 -14.45 13.65
CA PRO A 16 -5.18 -15.86 13.66
C PRO A 16 -6.53 -16.08 12.98
N LEU A 17 -6.57 -15.97 11.65
CA LEU A 17 -7.78 -16.11 10.84
C LEU A 17 -8.14 -17.58 10.64
N ARG A 18 -9.44 -17.91 10.75
CA ARG A 18 -9.95 -19.29 10.66
C ARG A 18 -11.08 -19.48 9.65
N GLU A 19 -11.76 -18.40 9.29
CA GLU A 19 -12.82 -18.44 8.29
C GLU A 19 -12.24 -18.39 6.87
N PRO A 20 -12.85 -19.05 5.88
CA PRO A 20 -12.34 -19.06 4.51
C PRO A 20 -12.36 -17.68 3.84
N ARG A 21 -13.16 -16.75 4.37
CA ARG A 21 -13.21 -15.34 3.96
C ARG A 21 -13.37 -14.47 5.18
N MET A 22 -12.68 -13.33 5.17
CA MET A 22 -12.84 -12.27 6.15
C MET A 22 -13.12 -10.95 5.46
N PHE A 23 -13.86 -10.06 6.12
CA PHE A 23 -14.08 -8.70 5.65
C PHE A 23 -13.46 -7.71 6.61
N ALA A 24 -12.70 -6.76 6.08
CA ALA A 24 -12.07 -5.72 6.86
C ALA A 24 -12.26 -4.36 6.18
N GLU A 25 -12.45 -3.30 6.96
CA GLU A 25 -12.32 -1.95 6.44
C GLU A 25 -10.82 -1.62 6.29
N GLY A 26 -10.38 -1.25 5.08
CA GLY A 26 -8.97 -1.08 4.75
C GLY A 26 -8.32 0.20 5.27
N HIS A 27 -8.51 0.52 6.55
CA HIS A 27 -7.84 1.63 7.22
C HIS A 27 -6.33 1.40 7.25
N ASN A 28 -5.54 2.48 7.21
CA ASN A 28 -4.09 2.40 7.34
C ASN A 28 -3.70 2.25 8.81
N THR A 29 -3.84 1.03 9.33
CA THR A 29 -3.53 0.70 10.72
C THR A 29 -2.72 -0.59 10.83
N PRO A 30 -1.97 -0.77 11.95
CA PRO A 30 -1.30 -2.04 12.23
C PRO A 30 -2.27 -3.23 12.27
N GLN A 31 -3.53 -3.02 12.67
CA GLN A 31 -4.56 -4.06 12.70
C GLN A 31 -4.92 -4.53 11.29
N THR A 32 -5.13 -3.61 10.34
CA THR A 32 -5.34 -3.99 8.93
C THR A 32 -4.12 -4.73 8.38
N ALA A 33 -2.90 -4.29 8.72
CA ALA A 33 -1.68 -4.98 8.32
C ALA A 33 -1.61 -6.42 8.90
N ALA A 34 -1.99 -6.62 10.17
CA ALA A 34 -2.07 -7.94 10.79
C ALA A 34 -3.08 -8.86 10.08
N LEU A 35 -4.23 -8.32 9.66
CA LEU A 35 -5.24 -9.05 8.89
C LEU A 35 -4.70 -9.48 7.52
N VAL A 36 -3.98 -8.58 6.82
CA VAL A 36 -3.35 -8.90 5.52
C VAL A 36 -2.31 -10.01 5.68
N LEU A 37 -1.45 -9.92 6.70
CA LEU A 37 -0.46 -10.97 6.98
C LEU A 37 -1.12 -12.30 7.38
N GLY A 38 -2.15 -12.25 8.22
CA GLY A 38 -2.93 -13.43 8.61
C GLY A 38 -3.63 -14.10 7.42
N ALA A 39 -4.12 -13.29 6.48
CA ALA A 39 -4.73 -13.79 5.26
C ALA A 39 -3.73 -14.54 4.37
N MET A 40 -2.51 -14.02 4.26
CA MET A 40 -1.42 -14.69 3.54
C MET A 40 -1.03 -16.01 4.22
N GLU A 41 -0.81 -16.01 5.54
CA GLU A 41 -0.34 -17.18 6.29
C GLU A 41 -1.38 -18.30 6.32
N HIS A 42 -2.64 -17.95 6.61
CA HIS A 42 -3.71 -18.92 6.79
C HIS A 42 -4.53 -19.19 5.53
N ARG A 43 -4.12 -18.62 4.38
CA ARG A 43 -4.78 -18.79 3.08
C ARG A 43 -6.26 -18.42 3.12
N VAL A 44 -6.54 -17.26 3.70
CA VAL A 44 -7.89 -16.70 3.84
C VAL A 44 -8.12 -15.60 2.81
N GLU A 45 -9.28 -15.62 2.15
CA GLU A 45 -9.68 -14.53 1.27
C GLU A 45 -10.04 -13.28 2.10
N LEU A 46 -9.13 -12.29 2.15
CA LEU A 46 -9.42 -11.03 2.83
C LEU A 46 -10.06 -10.03 1.87
N VAL A 47 -11.34 -9.75 2.07
CA VAL A 47 -12.05 -8.67 1.38
C VAL A 47 -11.76 -7.35 2.08
N VAL A 48 -10.99 -6.47 1.43
CA VAL A 48 -10.62 -5.17 1.98
C VAL A 48 -11.56 -4.10 1.43
N LEU A 49 -12.52 -3.69 2.25
CA LEU A 49 -13.52 -2.68 1.94
C LEU A 49 -12.89 -1.29 1.92
N ASN A 50 -13.36 -0.42 1.02
CA ASN A 50 -12.89 0.96 0.97
C ASN A 50 -13.39 1.73 2.19
N SER A 51 -12.49 2.06 3.10
CA SER A 51 -12.84 2.70 4.36
C SER A 51 -13.26 4.17 4.23
N ARG A 52 -13.08 4.79 3.05
CA ARG A 52 -13.55 6.15 2.77
C ARG A 52 -15.00 6.22 2.28
N LEU A 53 -15.60 5.08 1.94
CA LEU A 53 -17.02 5.04 1.56
C LEU A 53 -17.92 5.29 2.77
N THR A 54 -19.21 5.52 2.55
CA THR A 54 -20.22 5.48 3.62
C THR A 54 -20.48 4.02 4.05
N PRO A 55 -21.09 3.79 5.24
CA PRO A 55 -21.48 2.45 5.65
C PRO A 55 -22.39 1.73 4.63
N GLY A 56 -23.33 2.46 4.00
CA GLY A 56 -24.23 1.90 2.98
C GLY A 56 -23.48 1.46 1.72
N GLU A 57 -22.55 2.27 1.23
CA GLU A 57 -21.72 1.91 0.07
C GLU A 57 -20.76 0.74 0.38
N ARG A 58 -20.25 0.64 1.62
CA ARG A 58 -19.47 -0.53 2.04
C ARG A 58 -20.32 -1.79 2.12
N ALA A 59 -21.60 -1.68 2.52
CA ALA A 59 -22.53 -2.81 2.48
C ALA A 59 -22.71 -3.31 1.05
N VAL A 60 -22.83 -2.40 0.06
CA VAL A 60 -22.89 -2.76 -1.36
C VAL A 60 -21.64 -3.53 -1.81
N GLN A 61 -20.43 -3.09 -1.41
CA GLN A 61 -19.19 -3.84 -1.69
C GLN A 61 -19.19 -5.25 -1.07
N ARG A 62 -19.65 -5.36 0.19
CA ARG A 62 -19.75 -6.65 0.88
C ARG A 62 -20.72 -7.58 0.17
N GLU A 63 -21.91 -7.09 -0.15
CA GLU A 63 -22.99 -7.86 -0.79
C GLU A 63 -22.60 -8.32 -2.19
N SER A 64 -21.88 -7.50 -2.97
CA SER A 64 -21.50 -7.83 -4.35
C SER A 64 -20.58 -9.05 -4.46
N ILE A 65 -19.90 -9.44 -3.38
CA ILE A 65 -19.01 -10.60 -3.33
C ILE A 65 -19.51 -11.70 -2.40
N ALA A 66 -20.44 -11.40 -1.48
CA ALA A 66 -20.90 -12.32 -0.43
C ALA A 66 -21.41 -13.66 -0.98
N ALA A 67 -22.21 -13.63 -2.06
CA ALA A 67 -22.78 -14.83 -2.67
C ALA A 67 -21.78 -15.61 -3.56
N ILE A 68 -20.63 -15.04 -3.88
CA ILE A 68 -19.63 -15.69 -4.73
C ILE A 68 -18.66 -16.44 -3.80
N PRO A 69 -18.52 -17.77 -3.89
CA PRO A 69 -17.61 -18.52 -3.02
C PRO A 69 -16.16 -18.02 -3.10
N PRO A 70 -15.36 -18.13 -2.02
CA PRO A 70 -13.92 -18.00 -2.11
C PRO A 70 -13.37 -18.99 -3.16
N ALA A 71 -12.41 -18.55 -3.97
CA ALA A 71 -11.92 -19.33 -5.10
C ALA A 71 -10.44 -19.03 -5.34
N GLY A 72 -9.68 -20.04 -5.77
CA GLY A 72 -8.22 -19.97 -5.96
C GLY A 72 -7.42 -20.11 -4.67
N GLU A 73 -6.19 -19.60 -4.65
CA GLU A 73 -5.42 -19.30 -3.43
C GLU A 73 -5.47 -17.79 -3.13
N PRO A 74 -6.65 -17.23 -2.79
CA PRO A 74 -6.82 -15.79 -2.68
C PRO A 74 -6.14 -15.25 -1.43
N ALA A 75 -5.47 -14.11 -1.58
CA ALA A 75 -4.91 -13.35 -0.46
C ALA A 75 -5.69 -12.07 -0.20
N ALA A 76 -6.19 -11.40 -1.24
CA ALA A 76 -6.95 -10.16 -1.08
C ALA A 76 -8.02 -9.98 -2.17
N VAL A 77 -9.13 -9.35 -1.80
CA VAL A 77 -10.13 -8.82 -2.73
C VAL A 77 -10.21 -7.31 -2.53
N LEU A 78 -9.96 -6.58 -3.61
CA LEU A 78 -9.99 -5.11 -3.63
C LEU A 78 -11.08 -4.64 -4.58
N PHE A 79 -11.64 -3.47 -4.28
CA PHE A 79 -12.67 -2.88 -5.13
C PHE A 79 -12.09 -1.78 -6.00
N THR A 80 -12.37 -1.85 -7.31
CA THR A 80 -12.05 -0.76 -8.23
C THR A 80 -13.21 0.23 -8.29
N SER A 81 -12.91 1.48 -8.61
CA SER A 81 -13.91 2.56 -8.69
C SER A 81 -14.94 2.39 -9.80
N GLY A 82 -14.82 1.36 -10.65
CA GLY A 82 -15.79 0.93 -11.67
C GLY A 82 -16.45 2.09 -12.42
N THR A 83 -16.04 2.37 -13.66
CA THR A 83 -16.62 3.45 -14.49
C THR A 83 -18.15 3.34 -14.69
N THR A 84 -18.74 2.19 -14.37
CA THR A 84 -20.16 1.86 -14.45
C THR A 84 -20.95 2.12 -13.17
N GLY A 85 -20.35 2.71 -12.13
CA GLY A 85 -21.01 3.07 -10.86
C GLY A 85 -21.10 1.94 -9.82
N THR A 86 -21.05 0.67 -10.24
CA THR A 86 -20.94 -0.49 -9.33
C THR A 86 -19.48 -0.89 -9.14
N PRO A 87 -18.93 -0.90 -7.91
CA PRO A 87 -17.56 -1.34 -7.65
C PRO A 87 -17.35 -2.80 -8.08
N LYS A 88 -16.26 -3.08 -8.80
CA LYS A 88 -15.90 -4.44 -9.19
C LYS A 88 -14.91 -5.02 -8.18
N ALA A 89 -15.18 -6.24 -7.73
CA ALA A 89 -14.31 -6.99 -6.83
C ALA A 89 -13.19 -7.68 -7.63
N ALA A 90 -11.99 -7.14 -7.58
CA ALA A 90 -10.79 -7.76 -8.14
C ALA A 90 -10.19 -8.72 -7.11
N ARG A 91 -10.15 -10.01 -7.46
CA ARG A 91 -9.53 -11.06 -6.64
C ARG A 91 -8.06 -11.19 -6.98
N LEU A 92 -7.20 -11.08 -5.98
CA LEU A 92 -5.76 -11.14 -6.11
C LEU A 92 -5.26 -12.41 -5.43
N ALA A 93 -4.74 -13.33 -6.22
CA ALA A 93 -4.12 -14.54 -5.69
C ALA A 93 -2.83 -14.17 -4.95
N ARG A 94 -2.51 -14.94 -3.90
CA ARG A 94 -1.29 -14.73 -3.11
C ARG A 94 -0.05 -14.71 -3.99
N ASP A 95 0.06 -15.69 -4.88
CA ASP A 95 1.22 -15.83 -5.76
C ASP A 95 1.37 -14.65 -6.73
N ASN A 96 0.26 -14.01 -7.16
CA ASN A 96 0.34 -12.79 -7.96
C ASN A 96 0.89 -11.61 -7.13
N LEU A 97 0.41 -11.43 -5.89
CA LEU A 97 0.89 -10.37 -5.01
C LEU A 97 2.36 -10.57 -4.63
N GLU A 98 2.77 -11.82 -4.37
CA GLU A 98 4.17 -12.14 -4.08
C GLU A 98 5.06 -11.94 -5.31
N ALA A 99 4.64 -12.39 -6.50
CA ALA A 99 5.39 -12.17 -7.73
C ALA A 99 5.54 -10.68 -8.04
N ASN A 100 4.46 -9.90 -7.90
CA ASN A 100 4.48 -8.45 -8.04
C ASN A 100 5.45 -7.80 -7.04
N ALA A 101 5.40 -8.22 -5.78
CA ALA A 101 6.27 -7.69 -4.74
C ALA A 101 7.75 -8.02 -4.99
N ARG A 102 8.09 -9.24 -5.46
CA ARG A 102 9.47 -9.61 -5.83
C ARG A 102 9.99 -8.75 -6.97
N ALA A 103 9.23 -8.66 -8.07
CA ALA A 103 9.60 -7.83 -9.22
C ALA A 103 9.73 -6.35 -8.84
N ALA A 104 8.82 -5.84 -8.01
CA ALA A 104 8.91 -4.46 -7.51
C ALA A 104 10.13 -4.25 -6.61
N ASN A 105 10.47 -5.20 -5.74
CA ASN A 105 11.64 -5.11 -4.86
C ASN A 105 12.96 -5.12 -5.64
N GLU A 106 13.04 -5.85 -6.76
CA GLU A 106 14.20 -5.82 -7.66
C GLU A 106 14.40 -4.44 -8.28
N VAL A 107 13.33 -3.83 -8.80
CA VAL A 107 13.39 -2.50 -9.44
C VAL A 107 13.60 -1.38 -8.42
N LEU A 108 12.93 -1.48 -7.27
CA LEU A 108 12.96 -0.46 -6.22
C LEU A 108 14.12 -0.66 -5.25
N GLU A 109 14.88 -1.74 -5.35
CA GLU A 109 16.03 -2.05 -4.47
C GLU A 109 15.62 -2.13 -2.98
N VAL A 110 14.47 -2.76 -2.71
CA VAL A 110 13.96 -2.95 -1.34
C VAL A 110 14.64 -4.14 -0.69
N GLU A 111 15.21 -3.91 0.49
CA GLU A 111 15.99 -4.89 1.26
C GLU A 111 15.67 -4.79 2.77
N GLY A 112 16.23 -5.69 3.58
CA GLY A 112 15.88 -5.79 5.01
C GLY A 112 16.15 -4.53 5.85
N ARG A 113 17.10 -3.69 5.43
CA ARG A 113 17.39 -2.39 6.07
C ARG A 113 16.49 -1.25 5.59
N SER A 114 15.67 -1.47 4.56
CA SER A 114 14.79 -0.46 4.01
C SER A 114 13.71 -0.05 5.01
N ARG A 115 13.39 1.24 4.99
CA ARG A 115 12.28 1.89 5.70
C ARG A 115 11.35 2.48 4.65
N PHE A 116 10.16 1.90 4.51
CA PHE A 116 9.24 2.18 3.40
C PHE A 116 8.00 2.94 3.91
N LEU A 117 7.84 4.18 3.46
CA LEU A 117 6.67 5.01 3.74
C LEU A 117 5.42 4.51 3.02
N CYS A 118 4.43 4.08 3.80
CA CYS A 118 3.12 3.65 3.36
C CYS A 118 2.07 4.71 3.71
N VAL A 119 1.85 5.64 2.80
CA VAL A 119 0.83 6.70 2.90
C VAL A 119 -0.37 6.50 1.98
N LEU A 120 -0.28 5.52 1.08
CA LEU A 120 -1.37 5.11 0.20
C LEU A 120 -2.38 4.24 0.98
N PRO A 121 -3.68 4.32 0.67
CA PRO A 121 -4.68 3.53 1.38
C PRO A 121 -4.47 2.02 1.21
N LEU A 122 -4.62 1.25 2.29
CA LEU A 122 -4.50 -0.22 2.27
C LEU A 122 -5.66 -0.91 1.53
N PHE A 123 -6.79 -0.23 1.30
CA PHE A 123 -7.86 -0.70 0.40
C PHE A 123 -7.56 -0.50 -1.10
N HIS A 124 -6.39 0.04 -1.46
CA HIS A 124 -5.90 0.10 -2.84
C HIS A 124 -4.64 -0.76 -2.99
N VAL A 125 -4.47 -1.38 -4.17
CA VAL A 125 -3.35 -2.30 -4.44
C VAL A 125 -1.98 -1.64 -4.23
N GLY A 126 -1.88 -0.32 -4.50
CA GLY A 126 -0.66 0.44 -4.31
C GLY A 126 -0.21 0.49 -2.84
N GLY A 127 -1.14 0.67 -1.90
CA GLY A 127 -0.85 0.65 -0.47
C GLY A 127 -0.68 -0.77 0.06
N LEU A 128 -1.62 -1.67 -0.28
CA LEU A 128 -1.56 -3.08 0.10
C LEU A 128 -0.23 -3.73 -0.31
N GLY A 129 0.21 -3.50 -1.54
CA GLY A 129 1.44 -4.08 -2.10
C GLY A 129 2.71 -3.68 -1.34
N ILE A 130 2.72 -2.54 -0.63
CA ILE A 130 3.87 -2.16 0.22
C ILE A 130 4.04 -3.15 1.37
N LEU A 131 2.94 -3.67 1.92
CA LEU A 131 3.01 -4.68 2.99
C LEU A 131 3.67 -5.97 2.48
N PHE A 132 3.31 -6.41 1.27
CA PHE A 132 3.93 -7.58 0.63
C PHE A 132 5.41 -7.36 0.33
N ARG A 133 5.75 -6.20 -0.24
CA ARG A 133 7.15 -5.81 -0.51
C ARG A 133 8.00 -5.85 0.75
N CYS A 134 7.51 -5.24 1.83
CA CYS A 134 8.25 -5.16 3.09
C CYS A 134 8.31 -6.52 3.80
N GLN A 135 7.21 -7.28 3.80
CA GLN A 135 7.18 -8.62 4.37
C GLN A 135 8.19 -9.55 3.70
N LEU A 136 8.27 -9.54 2.36
CA LEU A 136 9.22 -10.38 1.61
C LEU A 136 10.67 -9.92 1.77
N ALA A 137 10.91 -8.62 1.84
CA ALA A 137 12.26 -8.07 2.00
C ALA A 137 12.77 -8.10 3.46
N GLY A 138 11.88 -8.28 4.45
CA GLY A 138 12.18 -8.06 5.86
C GLY A 138 12.34 -6.57 6.22
N ALA A 139 11.79 -5.67 5.40
CA ALA A 139 11.88 -4.22 5.57
C ALA A 139 10.91 -3.68 6.64
N THR A 140 11.13 -2.45 7.07
CA THR A 140 10.25 -1.74 8.01
C THR A 140 9.21 -0.91 7.25
N VAL A 141 7.93 -1.05 7.61
CA VAL A 141 6.85 -0.19 7.10
C VAL A 141 6.72 1.05 8.00
N LEU A 142 6.83 2.24 7.43
CA LEU A 142 6.46 3.50 8.09
C LEU A 142 5.02 3.84 7.68
N LEU A 143 4.06 3.42 8.50
CA LEU A 143 2.63 3.47 8.17
C LEU A 143 2.03 4.79 8.64
N HIS A 144 1.44 5.53 7.70
CA HIS A 144 0.66 6.74 8.01
C HIS A 144 -0.81 6.45 7.83
N GLU A 145 -1.63 6.91 8.78
CA GLU A 145 -3.09 6.79 8.72
C GLU A 145 -3.67 7.47 7.47
N ARG A 146 -3.08 8.60 7.09
CA ARG A 146 -3.40 9.36 5.88
C ARG A 146 -2.17 10.13 5.41
N PHE A 147 -2.19 10.58 4.16
CA PHE A 147 -1.15 11.45 3.64
C PHE A 147 -1.11 12.79 4.40
N ASP A 148 0.08 13.13 4.89
CA ASP A 148 0.45 14.43 5.43
C ASP A 148 1.83 14.81 4.87
N ALA A 149 1.90 15.91 4.13
CA ALA A 149 3.12 16.29 3.41
C ALA A 149 4.28 16.62 4.37
N GLN A 150 3.99 17.24 5.50
CA GLN A 150 4.99 17.62 6.49
C GLN A 150 5.52 16.39 7.23
N ALA A 151 4.63 15.45 7.57
CA ALA A 151 5.02 14.18 8.19
C ALA A 151 5.87 13.33 7.24
N VAL A 152 5.48 13.21 5.97
CA VAL A 152 6.25 12.48 4.95
C VAL A 152 7.63 13.13 4.75
N ALA A 153 7.69 14.46 4.62
CA ALA A 153 8.96 15.17 4.48
C ALA A 153 9.86 15.04 5.72
N ARG A 154 9.28 14.98 6.93
CA ARG A 154 10.02 14.69 8.16
C ARG A 154 10.60 13.28 8.13
N ASP A 155 9.79 12.27 7.85
CA ASP A 155 10.25 10.88 7.88
C ASP A 155 11.31 10.61 6.79
N LEU A 156 11.21 11.25 5.61
CA LEU A 156 12.26 11.24 4.59
C LEU A 156 13.57 11.85 5.10
N ARG A 157 13.51 13.01 5.79
CA ARG A 157 14.70 13.61 6.43
C ARG A 157 15.30 12.72 7.52
N GLU A 158 14.47 11.99 8.24
CA GLU A 158 14.86 11.05 9.30
C GLU A 158 15.31 9.67 8.76
N GLY A 159 15.50 9.54 7.44
CA GLY A 159 16.09 8.36 6.83
C GLY A 159 15.10 7.30 6.36
N ALA A 160 13.85 7.67 6.08
CA ALA A 160 13.00 6.83 5.24
C ALA A 160 13.66 6.65 3.86
N THR A 161 13.88 5.41 3.47
CA THR A 161 14.61 5.05 2.24
C THR A 161 13.70 4.94 1.02
N HIS A 162 12.42 4.69 1.25
CA HIS A 162 11.44 4.43 0.19
C HIS A 162 10.12 5.12 0.49
N ALA A 163 9.40 5.51 -0.57
CA ALA A 163 8.01 5.96 -0.48
C ALA A 163 7.23 5.55 -1.73
N SER A 164 5.92 5.39 -1.59
CA SER A 164 5.00 5.37 -2.75
C SER A 164 4.07 6.57 -2.68
N LEU A 165 4.06 7.36 -3.75
CA LEU A 165 3.30 8.60 -3.87
C LEU A 165 2.55 8.63 -5.20
N VAL A 166 1.60 9.55 -5.33
CA VAL A 166 1.08 10.01 -6.63
C VAL A 166 1.65 11.39 -6.96
N THR A 167 1.55 11.81 -8.21
CA THR A 167 2.11 13.09 -8.71
C THR A 167 1.76 14.28 -7.81
N SER A 168 0.48 14.40 -7.40
CA SER A 168 0.03 15.50 -6.53
C SER A 168 0.63 15.45 -5.13
N THR A 169 0.78 14.27 -4.54
CA THR A 169 1.39 14.12 -3.21
C THR A 169 2.89 14.34 -3.23
N LEU A 170 3.60 13.95 -4.30
CA LEU A 170 5.01 14.27 -4.48
C LEU A 170 5.23 15.79 -4.56
N ALA A 171 4.40 16.50 -5.31
CA ALA A 171 4.48 17.96 -5.39
C ALA A 171 4.34 18.63 -4.01
N ARG A 172 3.38 18.19 -3.20
CA ARG A 172 3.16 18.70 -1.83
C ARG A 172 4.31 18.40 -0.87
N VAL A 173 4.97 17.24 -1.01
CA VAL A 173 6.17 16.92 -0.23
C VAL A 173 7.33 17.84 -0.63
N LEU A 174 7.48 18.13 -1.92
CA LEU A 174 8.53 19.04 -2.43
C LEU A 174 8.25 20.53 -2.17
N GLU A 175 7.04 20.89 -1.74
CA GLU A 175 6.71 22.24 -1.23
C GLU A 175 7.26 22.48 0.18
N GLN A 176 7.69 21.44 0.89
CA GLN A 176 8.32 21.57 2.20
C GLN A 176 9.78 22.11 2.12
N ASP A 177 10.25 22.44 0.91
CA ASP A 177 11.53 23.06 0.55
C ASP A 177 12.74 22.51 1.33
N ALA A 178 12.84 21.18 1.37
CA ALA A 178 13.89 20.48 2.10
C ALA A 178 14.73 19.62 1.16
N ALA A 179 16.03 19.56 1.44
CA ALA A 179 16.90 18.50 0.92
C ALA A 179 16.68 17.23 1.74
N PHE A 180 16.58 16.08 1.07
CA PHE A 180 16.40 14.78 1.68
C PHE A 180 17.66 13.92 1.49
N PRO A 181 17.98 13.02 2.45
CA PRO A 181 18.84 11.90 2.18
C PRO A 181 18.35 11.10 0.96
N PRO A 182 19.24 10.37 0.24
CA PRO A 182 18.85 9.57 -0.90
C PRO A 182 17.71 8.59 -0.58
N ALA A 183 16.61 8.73 -1.31
CA ALA A 183 15.45 7.86 -1.17
C ALA A 183 14.82 7.56 -2.54
N ILE A 184 14.24 6.36 -2.68
CA ILE A 184 13.58 5.89 -3.89
C ILE A 184 12.08 6.12 -3.74
N VAL A 185 11.49 6.90 -4.66
CA VAL A 185 10.07 7.25 -4.61
C VAL A 185 9.37 6.65 -5.82
N ALA A 186 8.57 5.60 -5.59
CA ALA A 186 7.69 5.07 -6.60
C ALA A 186 6.51 6.03 -6.82
N VAL A 187 6.28 6.46 -8.05
CA VAL A 187 5.18 7.35 -8.40
C VAL A 187 4.30 6.71 -9.45
N GLY A 188 3.02 6.52 -9.14
CA GLY A 188 2.04 5.90 -10.02
C GLY A 188 0.74 6.70 -10.11
N GLY A 189 -0.26 6.11 -10.77
CA GLY A 189 -1.60 6.69 -10.89
C GLY A 189 -1.75 7.80 -11.94
N GLY A 190 -0.70 8.09 -12.71
CA GLY A 190 -0.73 9.07 -13.78
C GLY A 190 0.67 9.53 -14.19
N PRO A 191 0.77 10.40 -15.21
CA PRO A 191 2.05 10.95 -15.65
C PRO A 191 2.69 11.85 -14.58
N VAL A 192 4.02 11.90 -14.56
CA VAL A 192 4.80 12.83 -13.73
C VAL A 192 5.42 13.91 -14.62
N PRO A 193 5.10 15.20 -14.44
CA PRO A 193 5.67 16.26 -15.26
C PRO A 193 7.20 16.35 -15.10
N GLY A 194 7.92 16.57 -16.21
CA GLY A 194 9.38 16.74 -16.20
C GLY A 194 9.92 17.74 -15.17
N PRO A 195 9.33 18.94 -15.02
CA PRO A 195 9.75 19.89 -13.98
C PRO A 195 9.64 19.34 -12.55
N LEU A 196 8.68 18.45 -12.29
CA LEU A 196 8.52 17.82 -10.98
C LEU A 196 9.60 16.76 -10.73
N LEU A 197 9.97 15.99 -11.77
CA LEU A 197 11.08 15.03 -11.70
C LEU A 197 12.41 15.73 -11.40
N GLU A 198 12.68 16.87 -12.05
CA GLU A 198 13.89 17.66 -11.79
C GLU A 198 13.91 18.23 -10.37
N ARG A 199 12.77 18.71 -9.85
CA ARG A 199 12.66 19.16 -8.46
C ARG A 199 12.93 18.01 -7.48
N ALA A 200 12.35 16.83 -7.73
CA ALA A 200 12.56 15.66 -6.88
C ALA A 200 14.04 15.24 -6.86
N ARG A 201 14.69 15.19 -8.03
CA ARG A 201 16.11 14.87 -8.17
C ARG A 201 16.99 15.87 -7.42
N LYS A 202 16.73 17.18 -7.54
CA LYS A 202 17.45 18.23 -6.81
C LYS A 202 17.26 18.12 -5.29
N ALA A 203 16.11 17.64 -4.84
CA ALA A 203 15.83 17.40 -3.43
C ALA A 203 16.43 16.09 -2.89
N GLY A 204 17.10 15.27 -3.72
CA GLY A 204 17.72 14.01 -3.29
C GLY A 204 16.85 12.76 -3.50
N LEU A 205 15.71 12.88 -4.20
CA LEU A 205 14.77 11.78 -4.43
C LEU A 205 14.97 11.17 -5.82
N ARG A 206 15.16 9.85 -5.89
CA ARG A 206 15.11 9.07 -7.13
C ARG A 206 13.67 8.67 -7.41
N VAL A 207 13.00 9.36 -8.33
CA VAL A 207 11.64 9.02 -8.74
C VAL A 207 11.66 7.86 -9.73
N VAL A 208 10.95 6.78 -9.40
CA VAL A 208 10.66 5.66 -10.29
C VAL A 208 9.20 5.74 -10.70
N GLN A 209 8.94 6.03 -11.98
CA GLN A 209 7.57 6.05 -12.50
C GLN A 209 7.06 4.62 -12.67
N THR A 210 5.83 4.39 -12.25
CA THR A 210 5.18 3.08 -12.26
C THR A 210 3.84 3.15 -12.98
N TRP A 211 3.49 2.08 -13.66
CA TRP A 211 2.16 1.87 -14.24
C TRP A 211 1.62 0.53 -13.74
N GLY A 212 0.34 0.50 -13.39
CA GLY A 212 -0.33 -0.69 -12.90
C GLY A 212 -1.80 -0.42 -12.62
N MET A 213 -2.54 -1.49 -12.44
CA MET A 213 -3.95 -1.49 -12.08
C MET A 213 -4.21 -2.52 -10.98
N THR A 214 -5.41 -2.54 -10.41
CA THR A 214 -5.73 -3.49 -9.34
C THR A 214 -5.60 -4.94 -9.81
N GLU A 215 -5.86 -5.19 -11.09
CA GLU A 215 -5.87 -6.51 -11.72
C GLU A 215 -4.47 -7.10 -12.04
N THR A 216 -3.37 -6.39 -11.75
CA THR A 216 -1.98 -6.75 -12.09
C THR A 216 -1.05 -6.64 -10.88
#